data_AF-A0A950WCZ7-F1
#
_entry.id   AF-A0A950WCZ7-F1
#
_cell.length_a   1.000
_cell.length_b   1.000
_cell.length_c   1.000
_cell.angle_alpha   90.00
_cell.angle_beta   90.00
_cell.angle_gamma   90.00
#
_symmetry.space_group_name_H-M   'P 1'
#
loop_
_entity.id
_entity.type
_entity.pdbx_description
1 polymer ?
#
loop_
_entity_poly.entity_id
_entity_poly.type
_entity_poly.pdbx_seq_one_letter_code
_entity_poly.pdbx_strand_id
1 'polypeptide(L)' 'MAESVEPGKWYLAINCVYCGEVIPIAPAPEPGLNLYPRHQAVADLKCPLCTHVGTYQPSLIYRYQAPQKRRR' A
#
# COMPACT_ATOMS: atom_id res chain seq x y z
N MET A 1 -3.92 -6.56 -14.84
CA MET A 1 -4.54 -7.37 -13.78
C MET A 1 -4.40 -6.62 -12.48
N ALA A 2 -5.47 -6.35 -11.74
CA ALA A 2 -5.37 -5.83 -10.38
C ALA A 2 -5.09 -7.02 -9.46
N GLU A 3 -3.83 -7.20 -9.05
CA GLU A 3 -3.45 -8.22 -8.09
C GLU A 3 -4.30 -8.02 -6.82
N SER A 4 -5.15 -9.00 -6.56
CA SER A 4 -6.13 -8.94 -5.49
C SER A 4 -5.41 -8.94 -4.15
N VAL A 5 -5.64 -7.90 -3.35
CA VAL A 5 -5.13 -7.79 -1.98
C VAL A 5 -5.65 -8.98 -1.17
N GLU A 6 -4.75 -9.83 -0.68
CA GLU A 6 -5.10 -11.02 0.08
C GLU A 6 -5.47 -10.63 1.52
N PRO A 7 -6.65 -11.05 2.02
CA PRO A 7 -7.10 -10.69 3.34
C PRO A 7 -6.15 -11.23 4.43
N GLY A 8 -5.84 -10.40 5.43
CA GLY A 8 -4.97 -10.76 6.55
C GLY A 8 -3.47 -10.67 6.27
N LYS A 9 -3.04 -10.47 5.02
CA LYS A 9 -1.64 -10.23 4.68
C LYS A 9 -1.23 -8.78 4.89
N TRP A 10 0.06 -8.57 5.11
CA TRP A 10 0.67 -7.25 5.24
C TRP A 10 1.08 -6.72 3.87
N TYR A 11 0.85 -5.43 3.66
CA TYR A 11 1.19 -4.70 2.46
C TYR A 11 1.90 -3.40 2.83
N LEU A 12 2.80 -2.97 1.96
CA LEU A 12 3.26 -1.59 1.92
C LEU A 12 2.17 -0.79 1.22
N ALA A 13 1.70 0.26 1.87
CA ALA A 13 0.64 1.11 1.35
C ALA A 13 0.96 2.59 1.52
N ILE A 14 0.30 3.41 0.72
CA ILE A 14 0.32 4.87 0.79
C ILE A 14 -1.13 5.36 0.72
N ASN A 15 -1.44 6.42 1.45
CA ASN A 15 -2.72 7.11 1.32
C ASN A 15 -2.68 8.07 0.13
N CYS A 16 -3.68 8.01 -0.74
CA CYS A 16 -3.83 8.97 -1.81
C CYS A 16 -4.02 10.38 -1.23
N VAL A 17 -3.22 11.36 -1.66
CA VAL A 17 -3.32 12.74 -1.14
C VAL A 17 -4.61 13.46 -1.57
N TYR A 18 -5.30 12.95 -2.60
CA TYR A 18 -6.52 13.56 -3.13
C TYR A 18 -7.79 13.04 -2.46
N CYS A 19 -7.90 11.73 -2.22
CA CYS A 19 -9.12 11.11 -1.69
C CYS A 19 -8.92 10.37 -0.36
N GLY A 20 -7.68 10.23 0.13
CA GLY A 20 -7.35 9.50 1.35
C GLY A 20 -7.37 7.98 1.20
N GLU A 21 -7.69 7.44 0.03
CA GLU A 21 -7.79 6.00 -0.19
C GLU A 21 -6.44 5.28 0.00
N VAL A 22 -6.47 4.12 0.63
CA VAL A 22 -5.30 3.26 0.83
C VAL A 22 -4.93 2.59 -0.49
N ILE A 23 -3.71 2.88 -0.98
CA ILE A 23 -3.16 2.28 -2.18
C ILE A 23 -2.11 1.24 -1.77
N PRO A 24 -2.40 -0.07 -1.88
CA PRO A 24 -1.40 -1.11 -1.68
C PRO A 24 -0.42 -1.12 -2.86
N ILE A 25 0.87 -1.13 -2.55
CA ILE A 25 1.97 -0.97 -3.52
C ILE A 25 2.71 -2.29 -3.71
N ALA A 26 2.97 -3.00 -2.61
CA ALA A 26 3.70 -4.26 -2.62
C ALA A 26 3.34 -5.08 -1.37
N PRO A 27 3.44 -6.42 -1.42
CA PRO A 27 3.37 -7.24 -0.21
C PRO A 27 4.50 -6.87 0.76
N ALA A 28 4.17 -6.80 2.05
CA ALA A 28 5.13 -6.54 3.11
C ALA A 28 5.33 -7.82 3.95
N PRO A 29 6.56 -8.08 4.42
CA PRO A 29 6.80 -9.12 5.41
C PRO A 29 6.13 -8.74 6.74
N GLU A 30 5.88 -9.75 7.56
CA GLU A 30 5.27 -9.61 8.88
C GLU A 30 6.04 -8.62 9.79
N PRO A 31 5.34 -7.95 10.72
CA PRO A 31 5.97 -6.99 11.62
C PRO A 31 7.07 -7.66 12.45
N GLY A 32 8.32 -7.25 12.21
CA GLY A 32 9.52 -7.79 12.88
C GLY A 32 10.73 -7.86 11.96
N LEU A 33 10.51 -8.06 10.66
CA LEU A 33 11.55 -8.00 9.64
C LEU A 33 11.71 -6.57 9.13
N ASN A 34 12.86 -5.94 9.40
CA ASN A 34 13.18 -4.57 8.99
C ASN A 34 13.65 -4.57 7.51
N LEU A 35 12.72 -4.76 6.58
CA LEU A 35 13.02 -4.91 5.14
C LEU A 35 12.66 -3.67 4.30
N TYR A 36 12.45 -2.50 4.92
CA TYR A 36 12.05 -1.31 4.18
C TYR A 36 13.18 -0.77 3.29
N PRO A 37 13.00 -0.66 1.96
CA PRO A 37 13.82 0.22 1.15
C PRO A 37 13.42 1.66 1.51
N ARG A 38 14.09 2.23 2.52
CA ARG A 38 13.81 3.57 3.06
C ARG A 38 13.98 4.72 2.05
N HIS A 39 14.41 4.45 0.82
CA HIS A 39 14.99 5.49 -0.03
C HIS A 39 14.41 5.59 -1.44
N GLN A 40 13.49 4.71 -1.88
CA GLN A 40 12.98 4.77 -3.24
C GLN A 40 11.56 5.34 -3.29
N ALA A 41 11.42 6.49 -3.95
CA ALA A 41 10.12 7.09 -4.20
C ALA A 41 9.28 6.19 -5.11
N VAL A 42 7.98 6.14 -4.88
CA VAL A 42 7.04 5.40 -5.72
C VAL A 42 6.45 6.39 -6.73
N ALA A 43 6.99 6.38 -7.93
CA ALA A 43 6.53 7.19 -9.05
C ALA A 43 5.35 6.54 -9.77
N ASP A 44 4.57 7.34 -10.48
CA ASP A 44 3.46 6.91 -11.33
C ASP A 44 2.40 6.04 -10.62
N LEU A 45 2.24 6.23 -9.31
CA LEU A 45 1.29 5.46 -8.53
C LEU A 45 -0.12 6.00 -8.78
N LYS A 46 -0.95 5.16 -9.42
CA LYS A 46 -2.34 5.45 -9.71
C LYS A 46 -3.25 5.02 -8.55
N CYS A 47 -4.06 5.94 -8.05
CA CYS A 47 -5.11 5.60 -7.09
C CYS A 47 -6.22 4.77 -7.76
N PRO A 48 -6.62 3.62 -7.20
CA PRO A 48 -7.69 2.80 -7.78
C PRO A 48 -9.08 3.45 -7.65
N LEU A 49 -9.26 4.36 -6.69
CA LEU A 49 -10.55 5.03 -6.44
C LEU A 49 -10.71 6.31 -7.27
N CYS A 50 -9.81 7.28 -7.13
CA CYS A 50 -9.93 8.57 -7.80
C CYS A 50 -9.15 8.67 -9.11
N THR A 51 -8.41 7.63 -9.49
CA THR A 51 -7.56 7.56 -10.70
C THR A 51 -6.40 8.55 -10.77
N HIS A 52 -6.20 9.37 -9.73
CA HIS A 52 -5.09 10.30 -9.64
C HIS A 52 -3.74 9.55 -9.70
N VAL A 53 -2.81 10.07 -10.50
CA VAL A 53 -1.45 9.55 -10.66
C VAL A 53 -0.49 10.53 -10.02
N GLY A 54 0.30 10.06 -9.06
CA GLY A 54 1.25 10.90 -8.32
C GLY A 54 2.55 10.18 -8.02
N THR A 55 3.57 10.98 -7.66
CA THR A 55 4.83 10.47 -7.12
C THR A 55 4.84 10.67 -5.60
N TYR A 56 5.08 9.60 -4.85
CA TYR A 56 5.00 9.61 -3.40
C TYR A 56 6.36 9.36 -2.76
N GLN A 57 6.66 10.14 -1.72
CA GLN A 57 7.90 10.01 -0.97
C GLN A 57 7.94 8.71 -0.15
N PRO A 58 9.13 8.09 0.05
CA PRO A 58 9.26 6.86 0.83
C PRO A 58 8.74 6.99 2.27
N SER A 59 8.84 8.20 2.85
CA SER A 59 8.37 8.53 4.20
C SER A 59 6.85 8.39 4.38
N LEU A 60 6.08 8.36 3.29
CA LEU A 60 4.63 8.17 3.31
C LEU A 60 4.23 6.69 3.26
N ILE A 61 5.17 5.78 3.01
CA ILE A 61 4.91 4.34 2.94
C ILE A 61 4.74 3.82 4.36
N TYR A 62 3.62 3.15 4.62
CA TYR A 62 3.34 2.50 5.89
C TYR A 62 2.90 1.04 5.69
N ARG A 63 2.94 0.27 6.76
CA ARG A 63 2.43 -1.11 6.80
C ARG A 63 0.91 -1.07 6.95
N TYR A 64 0.22 -1.63 5.98
CA TYR A 64 -1.21 -1.86 6.01
C TYR A 64 -1.49 -3.36 6.10
N GLN A 65 -2.24 -3.79 7.11
CA GLN A 65 -2.77 -5.13 7.15
C GLN A 65 -4.11 -5.13 6.43
N ALA A 66 -4.23 -5.93 5.37
CA ALA A 66 -5.49 -6.09 4.67
C ALA A 66 -6.55 -6.64 5.64
N PRO A 67 -7.78 -6.08 5.64
CA PRO A 67 -8.83 -6.52 6.54
C PRO A 67 -9.04 -8.02 6.36
N GLN A 68 -9.09 -8.75 7.47
CA GLN A 68 -9.40 -10.17 7.44
C GLN A 68 -10.80 -10.33 6.86
N LYS A 69 -10.97 -11.21 5.86
CA LYS A 69 -12.30 -11.68 5.46
C LYS A 69 -12.89 -12.32 6.70
N ARG A 70 -13.81 -11.62 7.38
CA ARG A 70 -14.65 -12.24 8.41
C ARG A 70 -15.40 -13.37 7.72
N ARG A 71 -14.96 -14.61 7.95
CA ARG A 71 -15.76 -15.80 7.64
C ARG A 71 -17.02 -15.68 8.48
N ARG A 72 -18.14 -15.39 7.83
CA ARG A 72 -19.48 -15.47 8.41
C ARG A 72 -20.08 -16.80 8.01
#